data_AF-A0A6J6QVV7-F1
#
_entry.id   AF-A0A6J6QVV7-F1
#
_cell.length_a   1.000
_cell.length_b   1.000
_cell.length_c   1.000
_cell.angle_alpha   90.00
_cell.angle_beta   90.00
_cell.angle_gamma   90.00
#
_symmetry.space_group_name_H-M   'P 1'
#
loop_
_entity.id
_entity.type
_entity.pdbx_description
1 polymer ?
#
loop_
_entity_poly.entity_id
_entity_poly.type
_entity_poly.pdbx_seq_one_letter_code
_entity_poly.pdbx_strand_id
1 'polypeptide(L)'
;MAPVFNKGASFTENSLISVGDSLMVENNFGNLSVKSVTGGKTTVPGFARVDVQADGTCKNVWTNSTVSAPSVVPKFSAATGLIYTYTKPKGPGKVDRWYWTALDYRTGEVVYSKLAGTGDVFNNSYASLYVAPSGVGYVGVLKGLIRVADMK
;
A
#
# COMPACT_ATOMS: atom_id res chain seq x y z
N MET A 1 -23.07 -1.11 -8.58
CA MET A 1 -21.74 -1.61 -8.13
C MET A 1 -20.66 -0.69 -8.67
N ALA A 2 -19.61 -0.41 -7.89
CA ALA A 2 -18.45 0.38 -8.31
C ALA A 2 -17.20 -0.50 -8.33
N PRO A 3 -16.82 -1.09 -9.48
CA PRO A 3 -15.56 -1.81 -9.60
C PRO A 3 -14.38 -0.87 -9.33
N VAL A 4 -13.40 -1.34 -8.57
CA VAL A 4 -12.22 -0.55 -8.21
C VAL A 4 -10.96 -0.95 -8.97
N PHE A 5 -10.90 -2.20 -9.46
CA PHE A 5 -9.77 -2.76 -10.23
C PHE A 5 -10.27 -3.58 -11.43
N ASN A 6 -9.33 -3.95 -12.30
CA ASN A 6 -9.61 -4.72 -13.51
C ASN A 6 -10.18 -6.11 -13.21
N LYS A 7 -11.11 -6.56 -14.06
CA LYS A 7 -11.69 -7.91 -14.00
C LYS A 7 -10.59 -8.97 -14.07
N GLY A 8 -10.62 -9.94 -13.16
CA GLY A 8 -9.65 -11.05 -13.12
C GLY A 8 -8.25 -10.66 -12.61
N ALA A 9 -8.05 -9.42 -12.16
CA ALA A 9 -6.79 -8.92 -11.62
C ALA A 9 -7.01 -8.08 -10.34
N SER A 10 -8.00 -8.50 -9.53
CA SER A 10 -8.44 -7.82 -8.31
C SER A 10 -8.45 -8.80 -7.15
N PHE A 11 -7.72 -8.48 -6.09
CA PHE A 11 -7.69 -9.28 -4.87
C PHE A 11 -7.29 -8.40 -3.69
N THR A 12 -8.01 -8.50 -2.59
CA THR A 12 -7.71 -7.75 -1.36
C THR A 12 -7.74 -8.74 -0.21
N GLU A 13 -6.59 -8.93 0.45
CA GLU A 13 -6.46 -9.85 1.60
C GLU A 13 -6.33 -9.11 2.92
N ASN A 14 -5.98 -7.83 2.84
CA ASN A 14 -5.79 -6.97 3.99
C ASN A 14 -7.07 -6.19 4.32
N SER A 15 -7.16 -5.75 5.57
CA SER A 15 -8.25 -4.87 6.01
C SER A 15 -8.29 -3.60 5.16
N LEU A 16 -9.49 -3.22 4.74
CA LEU A 16 -9.74 -1.90 4.16
C LEU A 16 -9.52 -0.81 5.22
N ILE A 17 -9.17 0.39 4.76
CA ILE A 17 -9.24 1.58 5.61
C ILE A 17 -10.64 2.17 5.46
N SER A 18 -11.30 2.48 6.58
CA SER A 18 -12.51 3.30 6.59
C SER A 18 -12.21 4.68 7.18
N VAL A 19 -12.69 5.75 6.53
CA VAL A 19 -12.64 7.13 7.00
C VAL A 19 -13.99 7.78 6.70
N GLY A 20 -14.84 7.91 7.72
CA GLY A 20 -16.24 8.32 7.51
C GLY A 20 -16.94 7.36 6.56
N ASP A 21 -17.52 7.88 5.49
CA ASP A 21 -18.21 7.10 4.47
C ASP A 21 -17.28 6.59 3.35
N SER A 22 -15.97 6.81 3.47
CA SER A 22 -14.99 6.41 2.47
C SER A 22 -14.27 5.11 2.83
N LEU A 23 -14.12 4.23 1.85
CA LEU A 23 -13.37 2.98 1.92
C LEU A 23 -12.15 3.03 0.99
N MET A 24 -10.96 2.78 1.55
CA MET A 24 -9.74 2.62 0.75
C MET A 24 -9.44 1.14 0.55
N VAL A 25 -9.15 0.79 -0.70
CA VAL A 25 -8.89 -0.58 -1.13
C VAL A 25 -7.48 -0.68 -1.68
N GLU A 26 -6.75 -1.72 -1.28
CA GLU A 26 -5.44 -2.09 -1.84
C GLU A 26 -5.58 -3.37 -2.66
N ASN A 27 -4.89 -3.45 -3.80
CA ASN A 27 -4.82 -4.64 -4.65
C ASN A 27 -3.55 -5.44 -4.34
N ASN A 28 -3.74 -6.65 -3.83
CA ASN A 28 -2.66 -7.61 -3.57
C ASN A 28 -2.60 -8.72 -4.63
N PHE A 29 -3.35 -8.59 -5.74
CA PHE A 29 -3.43 -9.63 -6.76
C PHE A 29 -2.05 -10.06 -7.27
N GLY A 30 -1.81 -11.37 -7.23
CA GLY A 30 -0.54 -12.00 -7.59
C GLY A 30 0.37 -12.33 -6.41
N ASN A 31 0.08 -11.86 -5.19
CA ASN A 31 0.87 -12.18 -3.99
C ASN A 31 0.54 -13.57 -3.42
N LEU A 32 0.95 -14.64 -4.11
CA LEU A 32 0.63 -16.02 -3.71
C LEU A 32 1.67 -16.66 -2.78
N SER A 33 2.89 -16.12 -2.77
CA SER A 33 4.01 -16.57 -1.94
C SER A 33 5.11 -15.52 -1.97
N VAL A 34 6.12 -15.66 -1.10
CA VAL A 34 7.33 -14.81 -1.17
C VAL A 34 7.91 -14.78 -2.59
N LYS A 35 8.01 -15.93 -3.28
CA LYS A 35 8.54 -16.06 -4.66
C LYS A 35 7.75 -15.29 -5.72
N SER A 36 6.49 -14.92 -5.45
CA SER A 36 5.68 -14.11 -6.36
C SER A 36 6.22 -12.69 -6.52
N VAL A 37 6.96 -12.22 -5.52
CA VAL A 37 7.48 -10.85 -5.47
C VAL A 37 9.00 -10.80 -5.33
N THR A 38 9.73 -11.89 -5.59
CA THR A 38 11.20 -11.88 -5.62
C THR A 38 11.75 -11.76 -7.04
N GLY A 39 13.04 -11.45 -7.16
CA GLY A 39 13.74 -11.40 -8.44
C GLY A 39 13.22 -10.30 -9.36
N GLY A 40 12.81 -9.16 -8.79
CA GLY A 40 12.28 -8.00 -9.50
C GLY A 40 10.77 -8.08 -9.83
N LYS A 41 10.11 -9.19 -9.49
CA LYS A 41 8.65 -9.35 -9.68
C LYS A 41 7.86 -8.53 -8.68
N THR A 42 6.61 -8.22 -9.00
CA THR A 42 5.72 -7.49 -8.09
C THR A 42 4.25 -7.87 -8.34
N THR A 43 3.36 -7.45 -7.45
CA THR A 43 1.91 -7.59 -7.60
C THR A 43 1.34 -6.66 -8.67
N VAL A 44 0.14 -7.00 -9.14
CA VAL A 44 -0.65 -6.08 -9.97
C VAL A 44 -0.91 -4.82 -9.16
N PRO A 45 -0.57 -3.62 -9.68
CA PRO A 45 -0.82 -2.37 -8.98
C PRO A 45 -2.30 -2.15 -8.66
N GLY A 46 -2.57 -1.38 -7.62
CA GLY A 46 -3.93 -0.95 -7.33
C GLY A 46 -4.11 -0.34 -5.95
N PHE A 47 -4.55 0.91 -5.92
CA PHE A 47 -5.25 1.50 -4.79
C PHE A 47 -6.52 2.17 -5.29
N ALA A 48 -7.56 2.22 -4.48
CA ALA A 48 -8.77 2.95 -4.82
C ALA A 48 -9.43 3.56 -3.59
N ARG A 49 -10.13 4.67 -3.81
CA ARG A 49 -11.08 5.23 -2.87
C ARG A 49 -12.49 5.08 -3.42
N VAL A 50 -13.38 4.56 -2.59
CA VAL A 50 -14.81 4.51 -2.86
C VAL A 50 -15.55 5.21 -1.74
N ASP A 51 -16.50 6.06 -2.07
CA ASP A 51 -17.39 6.70 -1.12
C ASP A 51 -18.76 6.02 -1.15
N VAL A 52 -19.21 5.55 0.02
CA VAL A 52 -20.55 5.00 0.24
C VAL A 52 -21.52 6.17 0.38
N GLN A 53 -22.55 6.18 -0.46
CA GLN A 53 -23.58 7.21 -0.46
C GLN A 53 -24.70 6.85 0.54
N ALA A 54 -25.53 7.83 0.91
CA ALA A 54 -26.63 7.64 1.85
C ALA A 54 -27.67 6.58 1.40
N ASP A 55 -27.82 6.38 0.09
CA ASP A 55 -28.69 5.35 -0.50
C ASP A 55 -28.02 3.95 -0.58
N GLY A 56 -26.82 3.81 -0.02
CA GLY A 56 -26.02 2.58 -0.04
C GLY A 56 -25.28 2.33 -1.35
N THR A 57 -25.41 3.22 -2.35
CA THR A 57 -24.61 3.12 -3.57
C THR A 57 -23.15 3.48 -3.29
N CYS A 58 -22.25 3.03 -4.17
CA CYS A 58 -20.83 3.29 -4.05
C CYS A 58 -20.36 4.12 -5.22
N LYS A 59 -19.59 5.18 -4.96
CA LYS A 59 -18.95 6.01 -5.98
C LYS A 59 -17.44 5.81 -5.94
N ASN A 60 -16.85 5.37 -7.05
CA ASN A 60 -15.39 5.41 -7.19
C ASN A 60 -14.95 6.87 -7.30
N VAL A 61 -14.09 7.31 -6.36
CA VAL A 61 -13.55 8.68 -6.33
C VAL A 61 -12.26 8.74 -7.13
N TRP A 62 -11.37 7.78 -6.90
CA TRP A 62 -10.14 7.61 -7.67
C TRP A 62 -9.68 6.14 -7.62
N THR A 63 -8.98 5.73 -8.68
CA THR A 63 -8.21 4.50 -8.73
C THR A 63 -6.79 4.85 -9.17
N ASN A 64 -5.80 4.44 -8.38
CA ASN A 64 -4.40 4.44 -8.73
C ASN A 64 -4.01 3.05 -9.27
N SER A 65 -3.62 2.98 -10.54
CA SER A 65 -3.24 1.75 -11.24
C SER A 65 -1.73 1.59 -11.43
N THR A 66 -0.91 2.34 -10.68
CA THR A 66 0.55 2.37 -10.83
C THR A 66 1.30 1.91 -9.58
N VAL A 67 0.69 2.04 -8.39
CA VAL A 67 1.32 1.65 -7.13
C VAL A 67 1.07 0.18 -6.81
N SER A 68 2.15 -0.60 -6.71
CA SER A 68 2.13 -2.01 -6.27
C SER A 68 2.51 -2.13 -4.79
N ALA A 69 1.60 -2.66 -3.99
CA ALA A 69 1.83 -3.05 -2.60
C ALA A 69 1.55 -4.55 -2.44
N PRO A 70 2.56 -5.38 -2.15
CA PRO A 70 2.36 -6.82 -2.10
C PRO A 70 1.42 -7.31 -1.01
N SER A 71 1.54 -6.79 0.22
CA SER A 71 0.89 -7.42 1.37
C SER A 71 0.69 -6.56 2.61
N VAL A 72 1.08 -5.28 2.64
CA VAL A 72 0.99 -4.52 3.90
C VAL A 72 -0.45 -4.14 4.22
N VAL A 73 -0.80 -4.07 5.50
CA VAL A 73 -2.06 -3.43 5.91
C VAL A 73 -1.83 -1.91 5.95
N PRO A 74 -2.39 -1.13 5.00
CA PRO A 74 -2.14 0.31 4.94
C PRO A 74 -2.80 1.03 6.12
N LYS A 75 -2.29 2.22 6.47
CA LYS A 75 -2.80 3.05 7.58
C LYS A 75 -3.09 4.47 7.12
N PHE A 76 -4.22 5.03 7.55
CA PHE A 76 -4.53 6.43 7.34
C PHE A 76 -4.16 7.28 8.55
N SER A 77 -3.61 8.47 8.30
CA SER A 77 -3.35 9.49 9.32
C SER A 77 -4.31 10.66 9.14
N ALA A 78 -5.21 10.84 10.10
CA ALA A 78 -6.13 11.98 10.13
C ALA A 78 -5.40 13.32 10.29
N ALA A 79 -4.23 13.33 10.95
CA ALA A 79 -3.43 14.53 11.15
C ALA A 79 -2.83 15.07 9.84
N THR A 80 -2.52 14.19 8.89
CA THR A 80 -1.82 14.56 7.65
C THR A 80 -2.64 14.34 6.39
N GLY A 81 -3.75 13.60 6.46
CA GLY A 81 -4.52 13.19 5.29
C GLY A 81 -3.79 12.17 4.39
N LEU A 82 -2.83 11.42 4.95
CA LEU A 82 -1.99 10.50 4.19
C LEU A 82 -2.36 9.03 4.45
N ILE A 83 -2.30 8.23 3.39
CA ILE A 83 -2.37 6.77 3.43
C ILE A 83 -0.95 6.23 3.36
N TYR A 84 -0.45 5.68 4.45
CA TYR A 84 0.85 5.01 4.50
C TYR A 84 0.71 3.56 4.05
N THR A 85 1.59 3.13 3.16
CA THR A 85 1.70 1.77 2.63
C THR A 85 3.19 1.42 2.41
N TYR A 86 3.45 0.20 1.94
CA TYR A 86 4.76 -0.38 1.76
C TYR A 86 4.82 -1.03 0.37
N THR A 87 5.52 -0.35 -0.53
CA THR A 87 5.43 -0.62 -1.97
C THR A 87 6.64 -1.35 -2.48
N LYS A 88 6.42 -2.06 -3.59
CA LYS A 88 7.46 -2.76 -4.32
C LYS A 88 7.30 -2.50 -5.82
N PRO A 89 7.70 -1.33 -6.33
CA PRO A 89 7.61 -1.05 -7.75
C PRO A 89 8.50 -2.02 -8.54
N LYS A 90 8.07 -2.39 -9.75
CA LYS A 90 8.92 -3.13 -10.69
C LYS A 90 10.14 -2.27 -11.02
N GLY A 91 11.33 -2.76 -10.68
CA GLY A 91 12.59 -2.05 -10.94
C GLY A 91 13.38 -2.61 -12.13
N PRO A 92 14.46 -1.93 -12.54
CA PRO A 92 15.37 -2.51 -13.53
C PRO A 92 15.99 -3.80 -12.98
N GLY A 93 16.09 -4.81 -13.84
CA GLY A 93 16.70 -6.09 -13.50
C GLY A 93 15.90 -6.90 -12.48
N LYS A 94 16.61 -7.57 -11.56
CA LYS A 94 16.05 -8.53 -10.59
C LYS A 94 16.12 -8.03 -9.15
N VAL A 95 16.32 -6.73 -8.93
CA VAL A 95 16.51 -6.17 -7.58
C VAL A 95 15.15 -5.92 -6.92
N ASP A 96 14.95 -6.52 -5.75
CA ASP A 96 13.74 -6.36 -4.96
C ASP A 96 13.84 -5.13 -4.07
N ARG A 97 13.39 -3.98 -4.56
CA ARG A 97 13.43 -2.70 -3.83
C ARG A 97 12.10 -2.49 -3.11
N TRP A 98 12.16 -2.28 -1.80
CA TRP A 98 11.00 -2.06 -0.95
C TRP A 98 11.01 -0.63 -0.43
N TYR A 99 9.84 0.01 -0.42
CA TYR A 99 9.70 1.42 -0.10
C TYR A 99 8.63 1.64 0.95
N TRP A 100 8.93 2.52 1.90
CA TRP A 100 7.90 3.20 2.67
C TRP A 100 7.27 4.26 1.78
N THR A 101 5.95 4.25 1.61
CA THR A 101 5.25 5.12 0.67
C THR A 101 4.05 5.76 1.34
N ALA A 102 3.76 7.02 1.00
CA ALA A 102 2.53 7.69 1.38
C ALA A 102 1.78 8.18 0.15
N LEU A 103 0.48 7.92 0.11
CA LEU A 103 -0.45 8.44 -0.88
C LEU A 103 -1.30 9.55 -0.26
N ASP A 104 -1.62 10.58 -1.03
CA ASP A 104 -2.62 11.57 -0.65
C ASP A 104 -4.03 10.95 -0.69
N TYR A 105 -4.80 11.07 0.38
CA TYR A 105 -6.14 10.48 0.48
C TYR A 105 -7.16 11.08 -0.51
N ARG A 106 -6.99 12.34 -0.90
CA ARG A 106 -7.93 13.04 -1.80
C ARG A 106 -7.67 12.69 -3.26
N THR A 107 -6.40 12.55 -3.66
CA THR A 107 -6.02 12.34 -5.06
C THR A 107 -5.60 10.92 -5.39
N GLY A 108 -5.14 10.15 -4.39
CA GLY A 108 -4.52 8.83 -4.60
C GLY A 108 -3.10 8.90 -5.15
N GLU A 109 -2.49 10.09 -5.24
CA GLU A 109 -1.13 10.28 -5.75
C GLU A 109 -0.08 9.95 -4.69
N VAL A 110 1.05 9.41 -5.13
CA VAL A 110 2.21 9.20 -4.24
C VAL A 110 2.87 10.55 -3.95
N VAL A 111 2.86 10.96 -2.68
CA VAL A 111 3.46 12.22 -2.23
C VAL A 111 4.76 12.02 -1.44
N TYR A 112 5.05 10.78 -1.03
CA TYR A 112 6.30 10.42 -0.38
C TYR A 112 6.69 8.98 -0.73
N SER A 113 7.99 8.76 -0.97
CA SER A 113 8.54 7.42 -1.12
C SER A 113 10.00 7.39 -0.67
N LYS A 114 10.32 6.48 0.24
CA LYS A 114 11.68 6.30 0.76
C LYS A 114 12.06 4.83 0.73
N LEU A 115 13.24 4.54 0.17
CA LEU A 115 13.78 3.18 0.12
C LEU A 115 13.96 2.67 1.55
N ALA A 116 13.27 1.58 1.88
CA ALA A 116 13.41 0.88 3.14
C ALA A 116 14.54 -0.16 3.09
N GLY A 117 14.75 -0.76 1.91
CA GLY A 117 15.90 -1.61 1.63
C GLY A 117 15.71 -2.48 0.40
N THR A 118 16.66 -3.39 0.18
CA THR A 118 16.72 -4.25 -1.01
C THR A 118 16.90 -5.73 -0.67
N GLY A 119 16.19 -6.59 -1.38
CA GLY A 119 16.22 -8.04 -1.23
C GLY A 119 15.02 -8.57 -0.44
N ASP A 120 14.89 -9.90 -0.42
CA ASP A 120 13.74 -10.60 0.16
C ASP A 120 13.57 -10.33 1.65
N VAL A 121 14.67 -10.08 2.37
CA VAL A 121 14.67 -9.82 3.82
C VAL A 121 13.88 -8.57 4.23
N PHE A 122 13.63 -7.66 3.29
CA PHE A 122 12.84 -6.43 3.49
C PHE A 122 11.36 -6.58 3.12
N ASN A 123 10.93 -7.78 2.72
CA ASN A 123 9.51 -8.10 2.54
C ASN A 123 8.80 -8.05 3.90
N ASN A 124 7.67 -7.34 3.98
CA ASN A 124 6.89 -7.23 5.21
C ASN A 124 6.09 -8.51 5.53
N SER A 125 5.81 -9.37 4.54
CA SER A 125 5.10 -10.64 4.74
C SER A 125 3.82 -10.48 5.58
N TYR A 126 2.93 -9.57 5.17
CA TYR A 126 1.67 -9.23 5.85
C TYR A 126 1.82 -8.54 7.21
N ALA A 127 3.03 -8.24 7.68
CA ALA A 127 3.21 -7.39 8.84
C ALA A 127 2.60 -6.00 8.57
N SER A 128 1.86 -5.48 9.55
CA SER A 128 1.34 -4.12 9.52
C SER A 128 2.46 -3.09 9.64
N LEU A 129 2.19 -1.88 9.14
CA LEU A 129 2.99 -0.70 9.43
C LEU A 129 2.33 0.18 10.51
N TYR A 130 3.14 0.99 11.17
CA TYR A 130 2.73 1.87 12.26
C TYR A 130 3.39 3.24 12.13
N VAL A 131 2.67 4.30 12.48
CA VAL A 131 3.21 5.66 12.55
C VAL A 131 3.05 6.15 13.99
N ALA A 132 4.17 6.42 14.65
CA ALA A 132 4.17 6.98 16.00
C ALA A 132 3.71 8.45 15.98
N PRO A 133 3.20 8.99 17.11
CA PRO A 133 2.83 10.41 17.21
C PRO A 133 3.97 11.38 16.88
N SER A 134 5.23 10.94 17.04
CA SER A 134 6.43 11.70 16.65
C SER A 134 6.67 11.77 15.14
N GLY A 135 5.84 11.12 14.32
CA GLY A 135 6.01 11.01 12.87
C GLY A 135 6.94 9.88 12.42
N VAL A 136 7.50 9.10 13.36
CA VAL A 136 8.37 7.96 13.03
C VAL A 136 7.54 6.76 12.60
N GLY A 137 7.83 6.23 11.41
CA GLY A 137 7.24 5.02 10.87
C GLY A 137 8.00 3.74 11.27
N TYR A 138 7.27 2.65 11.45
CA TYR A 138 7.82 1.32 11.73
C TYR A 138 7.11 0.27 10.89
N VAL A 139 7.86 -0.68 10.34
CA VAL A 139 7.30 -1.83 9.60
C VAL A 139 8.13 -3.08 9.87
N GLY A 140 7.47 -4.17 10.28
CA GLY A 140 8.09 -5.48 10.42
C GLY A 140 8.47 -6.04 9.06
N VAL A 141 9.61 -6.71 8.97
CA VAL A 141 10.09 -7.39 7.77
C VAL A 141 10.61 -8.78 8.11
N LEU A 142 10.78 -9.65 7.11
CA LEU A 142 11.24 -11.04 7.32
C LEU A 142 12.48 -11.15 8.22
N LYS A 143 13.38 -10.16 8.18
CA LYS A 143 14.58 -10.13 9.04
C LYS A 143 14.66 -8.89 9.94
N GLY A 144 13.58 -8.56 10.63
CA GLY A 144 13.59 -7.59 11.73
C GLY A 144 12.56 -6.48 11.60
N LEU A 145 12.96 -5.26 11.98
CA LEU A 145 12.11 -4.08 12.02
C LEU A 145 12.80 -2.93 11.31
N ILE A 146 12.09 -2.26 10.41
CA ILE A 146 12.55 -1.04 9.77
C ILE A 146 11.96 0.16 10.50
N ARG A 147 12.81 1.14 10.81
CA ARG A 147 12.44 2.47 11.29
C ARG A 147 12.60 3.47 10.15
N VAL A 148 11.56 4.23 9.86
CA VAL A 148 11.56 5.31 8.87
C VAL A 148 11.29 6.63 9.59
N ALA A 149 12.20 7.57 9.46
CA ALA A 149 12.01 8.92 9.95
C ALA A 149 12.52 9.91 8.90
N ASP A 150 11.87 11.06 8.83
CA ASP A 150 12.46 12.22 8.16
C ASP A 150 13.63 12.73 9.01
N MET A 151 14.71 13.12 8.34
CA MET A 151 15.82 13.77 9.02
C MET A 151 15.39 15.21 9.30
N LYS A 152 15.12 15.53 10.56
CA LYS A 152 15.32 16.89 11.04
C LYS A 152 16.78 17.06 11.41
#